data_AF-A0A3N5K4F5-F1
#
_entry.id   AF-A0A3N5K4F5-F1
#
_cell.length_a   1.000
_cell.length_b   1.000
_cell.length_c   1.000
_cell.angle_alpha   90.00
_cell.angle_beta   90.00
_cell.angle_gamma   90.00
#
_symmetry.space_group_name_H-M   'P 1'
#
loop_
_entity.id
_entity.type
_entity.pdbx_description
1 polymer ?
#
loop_
_entity_poly.entity_id
_entity_poly.type
_entity_poly.pdbx_seq_one_letter_code
_entity_poly.pdbx_strand_id
1 'polypeptide(L)'
;MPEEFEGDLAGAVFWGADLTGARFRDVNLTDARISHAWVVNVNIDALVEKLVVNGVDVTAYVNERDPWYPLRAMLRASTPEEMRATWTALEAELAKTIARAQALPEDSLHESV
;
A
#
# COMPACT_ATOMS: atom_id res chain seq x y z
N MET A 1 -10.20 10.16 18.63
CA MET A 1 -9.32 9.06 18.16
C MET A 1 -10.07 8.31 17.07
N PRO A 2 -9.45 7.97 15.94
CA PRO A 2 -10.06 7.06 14.98
C PRO A 2 -10.27 5.68 15.63
N GLU A 3 -11.36 5.02 15.25
CA GLU A 3 -11.63 3.62 15.63
C GLU A 3 -11.20 2.72 14.47
N GLU A 4 -10.41 1.69 14.77
CA GLU A 4 -10.00 0.70 13.79
C GLU A 4 -10.97 -0.49 13.83
N PHE A 5 -11.32 -0.99 12.65
CA PHE A 5 -12.19 -2.15 12.49
C PHE A 5 -11.39 -3.27 11.84
N GLU A 6 -11.42 -4.46 12.43
CA GLU A 6 -10.77 -5.67 11.91
C GLU A 6 -11.81 -6.75 11.59
N GLY A 7 -11.44 -7.71 10.73
CA GLY A 7 -12.29 -8.85 10.35
C GLY A 7 -12.44 -9.02 8.84
N ASP A 8 -13.17 -10.06 8.44
CA ASP A 8 -13.51 -10.29 7.04
C ASP A 8 -14.70 -9.41 6.62
N LEU A 9 -14.42 -8.44 5.76
CA LEU A 9 -15.42 -7.53 5.17
C LEU A 9 -15.75 -7.91 3.72
N ALA A 10 -15.38 -9.11 3.26
CA ALA A 10 -15.71 -9.58 1.92
C ALA A 10 -17.23 -9.52 1.68
N GLY A 11 -17.61 -8.89 0.56
CA GLY A 11 -19.02 -8.72 0.19
C GLY A 11 -19.75 -7.60 0.95
N ALA A 12 -19.09 -6.86 1.84
CA ALA A 12 -19.69 -5.70 2.49
C ALA A 12 -20.07 -4.62 1.47
N VAL A 13 -21.22 -3.95 1.69
CA VAL A 13 -21.69 -2.83 0.88
C VAL A 13 -21.83 -1.61 1.78
N PHE A 14 -21.07 -0.56 1.47
CA PHE A 14 -21.15 0.73 2.15
C PHE A 14 -22.01 1.67 1.29
N TRP A 15 -23.25 1.93 1.70
CA TRP A 15 -24.20 2.78 0.98
C TRP A 15 -24.53 4.04 1.78
N GLY A 16 -24.28 5.22 1.20
CA GLY A 16 -24.51 6.50 1.87
C GLY A 16 -23.58 6.78 3.05
N ALA A 17 -22.51 5.99 3.21
CA ALA A 17 -21.52 6.17 4.26
C ALA A 17 -20.57 7.33 3.91
N ASP A 18 -20.34 8.22 4.88
CA ASP A 18 -19.28 9.20 4.80
C ASP A 18 -17.97 8.56 5.27
N LEU A 19 -17.03 8.38 4.33
CA LEU A 19 -15.70 7.82 4.58
C LEU A 19 -14.61 8.90 4.60
N THR A 20 -14.99 10.17 4.78
CA THR A 20 -14.04 11.28 4.87
C THR A 20 -13.02 11.03 5.98
N GLY A 21 -11.74 11.02 5.62
CA GLY A 21 -10.64 10.77 6.55
C GLY A 21 -10.42 9.29 6.92
N ALA A 22 -11.16 8.36 6.32
CA ALA A 22 -10.93 6.92 6.51
C ALA A 22 -9.53 6.52 6.01
N ARG A 23 -8.90 5.60 6.74
CA ARG A 23 -7.62 5.00 6.37
C ARG A 23 -7.80 3.50 6.17
N PHE A 24 -7.35 3.00 5.04
CA PHE A 24 -7.37 1.59 4.71
C PHE A 24 -5.93 1.09 4.75
N ARG A 25 -5.53 0.41 5.83
CA ARG A 25 -4.19 -0.15 6.02
C ARG A 25 -4.26 -1.66 5.90
N ASP A 26 -3.35 -2.25 5.13
CA ASP A 26 -3.23 -3.70 4.94
C ASP A 26 -4.53 -4.41 4.48
N VAL A 27 -5.37 -3.69 3.72
CA VAL A 27 -6.64 -4.20 3.20
C VAL A 27 -6.46 -4.89 1.83
N ASN A 28 -7.27 -5.91 1.57
CA ASN A 28 -7.41 -6.48 0.24
C ASN A 28 -8.59 -5.83 -0.49
N LEU A 29 -8.32 -5.08 -1.55
CA LEU A 29 -9.33 -4.42 -2.40
C LEU A 29 -9.55 -5.14 -3.74
N THR A 30 -9.13 -6.41 -3.86
CA THR A 30 -9.36 -7.22 -5.06
C THR A 30 -10.85 -7.23 -5.41
N ASP A 31 -11.16 -6.94 -6.68
CA ASP A 31 -12.52 -6.85 -7.22
C ASP A 31 -13.45 -5.80 -6.56
N ALA A 32 -12.91 -4.92 -5.69
CA ALA A 32 -13.68 -3.83 -5.11
C ALA A 32 -14.17 -2.86 -6.19
N ARG A 33 -15.44 -2.45 -6.09
CA ARG A 33 -16.04 -1.46 -6.99
C ARG A 33 -16.46 -0.24 -6.19
N ILE A 34 -15.87 0.90 -6.53
CA ILE A 34 -16.27 2.21 -6.01
C ILE A 34 -17.10 2.89 -7.09
N SER A 35 -18.38 3.12 -6.80
CA SER A 35 -19.33 3.76 -7.74
C SER A 35 -20.15 4.80 -7.02
N HIS A 36 -20.57 5.84 -7.75
CA HIS A 36 -21.37 6.96 -7.19
C HIS A 36 -20.72 7.62 -5.96
N ALA A 37 -19.39 7.64 -5.90
CA ALA A 37 -18.62 8.15 -4.77
C ALA A 37 -17.89 9.44 -5.11
N TRP A 38 -17.61 10.25 -4.09
CA TRP A 38 -16.69 11.38 -4.19
C TRP A 38 -15.26 10.88 -3.93
N VAL A 39 -14.41 10.93 -4.96
CA VAL A 39 -12.99 10.58 -4.88
C VAL A 39 -12.19 11.88 -4.93
N VAL A 40 -12.13 12.59 -3.81
CA VAL A 40 -11.46 13.90 -3.68
C VAL A 40 -10.32 13.77 -2.69
N ASN A 41 -9.10 14.18 -3.09
CA ASN A 41 -7.89 14.08 -2.26
C ASN A 41 -7.57 12.65 -1.76
N VAL A 42 -7.78 11.64 -2.61
CA VAL A 42 -7.46 10.24 -2.30
C VAL A 42 -6.04 9.92 -2.72
N ASN A 43 -5.28 9.31 -1.80
CA ASN A 43 -3.98 8.72 -2.07
C ASN A 43 -4.11 7.19 -2.05
N ILE A 44 -3.57 6.53 -3.08
CA ILE A 44 -3.47 5.07 -3.14
C ILE A 44 -2.00 4.73 -3.32
N ASP A 45 -1.40 4.17 -2.28
CA ASP A 45 -0.11 3.47 -2.35
C ASP A 45 -0.36 1.98 -2.09
N ALA A 46 -0.36 1.18 -3.16
CA ALA A 46 -0.75 -0.22 -3.11
C ALA A 46 -0.10 -1.02 -4.24
N LEU A 47 -0.04 -2.35 -4.10
CA LEU A 47 0.36 -3.22 -5.21
C LEU A 47 -0.75 -3.20 -6.25
N VAL A 48 -0.52 -2.52 -7.38
CA VAL A 48 -1.54 -2.34 -8.42
C VAL A 48 -1.35 -3.34 -9.56
N GLU A 49 -2.27 -4.30 -9.67
CA GLU A 49 -2.32 -5.22 -10.82
C GLU A 49 -3.30 -4.78 -11.92
N LYS A 50 -4.43 -4.18 -11.53
CA LYS A 50 -5.38 -3.55 -12.45
C LYS A 50 -6.11 -2.42 -11.76
N LEU A 51 -5.98 -1.20 -12.30
CA LEU A 51 -6.67 -0.02 -11.80
C LEU A 51 -7.41 0.67 -12.94
N VAL A 52 -8.73 0.72 -12.82
CA VAL A 52 -9.61 1.40 -13.77
C VAL A 52 -10.24 2.60 -13.08
N VAL A 53 -9.93 3.81 -13.55
CA VAL A 53 -10.49 5.06 -13.02
C VAL A 53 -11.43 5.64 -14.06
N ASN A 54 -12.70 5.83 -13.69
CA ASN A 54 -13.74 6.35 -14.58
C ASN A 54 -13.84 5.57 -15.92
N GLY A 55 -13.66 4.25 -15.88
CA GLY A 55 -13.70 3.38 -17.07
C GLY A 55 -12.41 3.34 -17.90
N VAL A 56 -11.38 4.12 -17.52
CA VAL A 56 -10.08 4.13 -18.18
C VAL A 56 -9.11 3.24 -17.43
N ASP A 57 -8.51 2.26 -18.12
CA ASP A 57 -7.43 1.47 -17.56
C ASP A 57 -6.16 2.33 -17.48
N VAL A 58 -5.74 2.67 -16.26
CA VAL A 58 -4.57 3.49 -15.98
C VAL A 58 -3.40 2.68 -15.44
N THR A 59 -3.52 1.35 -15.41
CA THR A 59 -2.57 0.43 -14.76
C THR A 59 -1.14 0.63 -15.25
N ALA A 60 -0.95 0.69 -16.57
CA ALA A 60 0.38 0.88 -17.15
C ALA A 60 0.98 2.23 -16.76
N TYR A 61 0.17 3.29 -16.81
CA TYR A 61 0.61 4.66 -16.48
C TYR A 61 1.02 4.80 -15.01
N VAL A 62 0.24 4.24 -14.09
CA VAL A 62 0.57 4.33 -12.65
C VAL A 62 1.84 3.55 -12.32
N ASN A 63 2.08 2.43 -13.00
CA ASN A 63 3.27 1.60 -12.81
C ASN A 63 4.49 2.05 -13.65
N GLU A 64 4.31 2.97 -14.62
CA GLU A 64 5.38 3.42 -15.54
C GLU A 64 6.52 4.12 -14.79
N ARG A 65 6.20 4.79 -13.68
CA ARG A 65 7.14 5.55 -12.86
C ARG A 65 7.14 5.04 -11.43
N ASP A 66 7.55 3.79 -11.27
CA ASP A 66 7.87 3.21 -9.96
C ASP A 66 9.36 3.38 -9.53
N PRO A 67 10.05 4.57 -9.60
CA PRO A 67 11.35 4.76 -8.97
C PRO A 67 11.39 4.60 -7.46
N TRP A 68 10.24 4.47 -6.79
CA TRP A 68 10.18 4.46 -5.32
C TRP A 68 10.37 3.07 -4.71
N TYR A 69 10.31 1.97 -5.48
CA TYR A 69 10.40 0.63 -4.89
C TYR A 69 11.03 -0.43 -5.83
N PRO A 70 12.37 -0.51 -5.91
CA PRO A 70 13.07 -1.66 -6.51
C PRO A 70 12.54 -3.00 -5.95
N LEU A 71 12.19 -2.99 -4.65
CA LEU A 71 11.67 -4.14 -3.92
C LEU A 71 10.24 -4.53 -4.31
N ARG A 72 9.40 -3.60 -4.76
CA ARG A 72 8.00 -3.89 -5.17
C ARG A 72 7.95 -4.61 -6.50
N ALA A 73 8.85 -4.28 -7.44
CA ALA A 73 9.05 -5.07 -8.66
C ALA A 73 9.49 -6.51 -8.33
N MET A 74 10.31 -6.67 -7.30
CA MET A 74 10.83 -7.96 -6.84
C MET A 74 9.78 -8.81 -6.08
N LEU A 75 8.68 -8.22 -5.60
CA LEU A 75 7.56 -8.97 -4.98
C LEU A 75 6.82 -9.87 -5.97
N ARG A 76 6.98 -9.64 -7.29
CA ARG A 76 6.45 -10.51 -8.33
C ARG A 76 7.32 -11.74 -8.62
N ALA A 77 8.34 -12.00 -7.78
CA ALA A 77 9.20 -13.16 -7.89
C ALA A 77 8.37 -14.45 -8.01
N SER A 78 8.63 -15.20 -9.06
CA SER A 78 7.89 -16.42 -9.41
C SER A 78 8.73 -17.69 -9.19
N THR A 79 10.03 -17.51 -8.96
CA THR A 79 10.97 -18.59 -8.66
C THR A 79 11.55 -18.46 -7.24
N PRO A 80 11.93 -19.57 -6.59
CA PRO A 80 12.60 -19.53 -5.30
C PRO A 80 13.91 -18.72 -5.31
N GLU A 81 14.63 -18.74 -6.42
CA GLU A 81 15.87 -17.97 -6.63
C GLU A 81 15.58 -16.47 -6.63
N GLU A 82 14.57 -16.04 -7.40
CA GLU A 82 14.09 -14.65 -7.40
C GLU A 82 13.64 -14.24 -6.01
N MET A 83 12.85 -15.07 -5.31
CA MET A 83 12.38 -14.76 -3.95
C MET A 83 13.53 -14.56 -2.97
N ARG A 84 14.59 -15.41 -3.03
CA ARG A 84 15.77 -15.24 -2.18
C ARG A 84 16.51 -13.95 -2.50
N ALA A 85 16.68 -13.62 -3.78
CA ALA A 85 17.30 -12.36 -4.19
C ALA A 85 16.47 -11.15 -3.70
N THR A 86 15.14 -11.22 -3.82
CA THR A 86 14.18 -10.23 -3.28
C THR A 86 14.38 -10.05 -1.78
N TRP A 87 14.41 -11.15 -1.03
CA TRP A 87 14.57 -11.11 0.42
C TRP A 87 15.88 -10.44 0.83
N THR A 88 17.00 -10.83 0.21
CA THR A 88 18.30 -10.22 0.48
C THR A 88 18.33 -8.72 0.17
N ALA A 89 17.70 -8.28 -0.93
CA ALA A 89 17.59 -6.86 -1.24
C ALA A 89 16.72 -6.13 -0.21
N LEU A 90 15.63 -6.75 0.25
CA LEU A 90 14.73 -6.19 1.26
C LEU A 90 15.45 -5.99 2.60
N GLU A 91 16.18 -7.00 3.05
CA GLU A 91 16.98 -6.95 4.27
C GLU A 91 18.03 -5.83 4.20
N ALA A 92 18.69 -5.67 3.06
CA ALA A 92 19.71 -4.64 2.87
C ALA A 92 19.14 -3.21 2.95
N GLU A 93 17.97 -2.95 2.35
CA GLU A 93 17.32 -1.64 2.48
C GLU A 93 16.76 -1.41 3.88
N LEU A 94 16.14 -2.43 4.48
CA LEU A 94 15.60 -2.37 5.84
C LEU A 94 16.72 -2.08 6.86
N ALA A 95 17.90 -2.68 6.68
CA ALA A 95 19.05 -2.44 7.55
C ALA A 95 19.46 -0.96 7.58
N LYS A 96 19.37 -0.25 6.44
CA LYS A 96 19.65 1.21 6.39
C LYS A 96 18.63 1.99 7.20
N THR A 97 17.35 1.63 7.07
CA THR A 97 16.26 2.26 7.84
C THR A 97 16.42 2.01 9.33
N ILE A 98 16.72 0.77 9.73
CA ILE A 98 16.98 0.40 11.13
C ILE A 98 18.19 1.15 11.68
N ALA A 99 19.30 1.20 10.94
CA ALA A 99 20.50 1.93 11.37
C ALA A 99 20.22 3.43 11.53
N ARG A 100 19.42 4.03 10.62
CA ARG A 100 18.98 5.42 10.75
C ARG A 100 18.10 5.61 12.00
N ALA A 101 17.14 4.71 12.23
CA ALA A 101 16.29 4.76 13.41
C ALA A 101 17.14 4.70 14.68
N GLN A 102 18.04 3.72 14.80
CA GLN A 102 18.94 3.55 15.95
C GLN A 102 19.85 4.76 16.23
N ALA A 103 20.11 5.61 15.24
CA ALA A 103 20.89 6.83 15.41
C ALA A 103 20.07 8.04 15.91
N LEU A 104 18.73 7.93 15.95
CA LEU A 104 17.86 8.97 16.49
C LEU A 104 17.90 8.96 18.03
N PRO A 105 17.66 10.13 18.67
CA PRO A 105 17.42 10.19 20.11
C PRO A 105 16.26 9.25 20.51
N GLU A 106 16.36 8.66 21.70
CA GLU A 106 15.37 7.70 22.21
C GLU A 106 13.94 8.26 22.19
N ASP A 107 13.80 9.54 22.54
CA ASP A 107 12.52 10.27 22.53
C ASP A 107 11.89 10.39 21.14
N SER A 108 12.68 10.29 20.06
CA SER A 108 12.23 10.39 18.67
C SER A 108 11.98 9.04 18.01
N LEU A 109 12.35 7.92 18.64
CA LEU A 109 12.14 6.57 18.09
C LEU A 109 10.67 6.15 18.06
N HIS A 110 9.84 6.76 18.91
CA HIS A 110 8.45 6.40 19.13
C HIS A 110 7.46 7.43 18.58
N GLU A 111 7.96 8.49 17.93
CA GLU A 111 7.12 9.48 17.29
C GLU A 111 6.48 8.88 16.03
N SER A 112 5.15 8.79 16.01
CA SER A 112 4.41 8.39 14.81
C SER A 112 4.43 9.53 13.80
N VAL A 113 4.91 9.25 12.59
CA VAL A 113 4.88 10.17 11.45
C VAL A 113 3.64 9.92 10.59
#